data_AF-A0A847C3G6-F1
#
_entry.id   AF-A0A847C3G6-F1
#
_cell.length_a   1.000
_cell.length_b   1.000
_cell.length_c   1.000
_cell.angle_alpha   90.00
_cell.angle_beta   90.00
_cell.angle_gamma   90.00
#
_symmetry.space_group_name_H-M   'P 1'
#
loop_
_entity.id
_entity.type
_entity.pdbx_description
1 polymer ?
#
loop_
_entity_poly.entity_id
_entity_poly.type
_entity_poly.pdbx_seq_one_letter_code
_entity_poly.pdbx_strand_id
1 'polypeptide(L)' 'VYAKDNEHLKSLLSDHIQKIPGISSTETIISLEETFRRTLPVYP' A
#
# COMPACT_ATOMS: atom_id res chain seq x y z
N VAL A 1 -2.12 -1.39 0.51
CA VAL A 1 -1.23 -2.08 1.47
C VAL A 1 -1.27 -1.29 2.76
N TYR A 2 -1.41 -1.92 3.92
CA TYR A 2 -1.35 -1.23 5.21
C TYR A 2 -0.04 -1.58 5.89
N ALA A 3 0.77 -0.56 6.17
CA ALA A 3 1.99 -0.71 6.95
C ALA A 3 1.77 -0.08 8.34
N LYS A 4 2.49 -0.59 9.34
CA LYS A 4 2.38 -0.12 10.73
C LYS A 4 3.21 1.15 10.92
N ASP A 5 4.35 1.19 10.23
CA ASP A 5 5.33 2.27 10.21
C ASP A 5 6.17 2.15 8.92
N ASN A 6 7.17 3.02 8.78
CA ASN A 6 8.04 3.08 7.62
C ASN A 6 8.95 1.84 7.48
N GLU A 7 9.40 1.23 8.58
CA GLU A 7 10.24 0.03 8.52
C GLU A 7 9.42 -1.18 8.08
N HIS A 8 8.19 -1.30 8.57
CA HIS A 8 7.24 -2.29 8.08
C HIS A 8 6.94 -2.08 6.58
N LEU A 9 6.74 -0.83 6.13
CA LEU A 9 6.54 -0.53 4.71
C LEU A 9 7.74 -0.98 3.87
N LYS A 10 8.95 -0.70 4.33
CA LYS A 10 10.18 -1.09 3.65
C LYS A 10 10.29 -2.60 3.51
N SER A 11 10.04 -3.38 4.57
CA SER A 11 10.10 -4.85 4.49
C SER A 11 9.03 -5.44 3.56
N LEU A 12 7.81 -4.88 3.55
CA LEU A 12 6.79 -5.27 2.58
C LEU A 12 7.24 -5.01 1.14
N LEU A 13 7.91 -3.88 0.88
CA LEU A 13 8.42 -3.55 -0.45
C LEU A 13 9.60 -4.44 -0.85
N SER A 14 10.66 -4.51 -0.04
CA SER A 14 11.92 -5.19 -0.40
C SER A 14 11.86 -6.71 -0.31
N ASP A 15 11.15 -7.23 0.69
CA ASP A 15 11.22 -8.65 1.05
C ASP A 15 10.05 -9.44 0.46
N HIS A 16 8.98 -8.74 0.07
CA HIS A 16 7.79 -9.37 -0.50
C HIS A 16 7.52 -8.88 -1.92
N ILE A 17 7.14 -7.60 -2.10
CA ILE A 17 6.65 -7.10 -3.40
C ILE A 17 7.75 -7.18 -4.47
N GLN A 18 8.94 -6.64 -4.22
CA GLN A 18 10.03 -6.65 -5.20
C GLN A 18 10.62 -8.04 -5.46
N LYS A 19 10.32 -9.04 -4.62
CA LYS A 19 10.73 -10.43 -4.85
C LYS A 19 9.81 -11.17 -5.82
N ILE A 20 8.65 -10.62 -6.15
CA ILE A 20 7.73 -11.22 -7.10
C ILE A 20 8.41 -11.28 -8.48
N PRO A 21 8.55 -12.48 -9.09
CA PRO A 21 9.18 -12.61 -10.40
C PRO A 21 8.50 -11.73 -11.45
N GLY A 22 9.32 -11.00 -12.22
CA GLY A 22 8.83 -10.09 -13.26
C GLY A 22 8.57 -8.66 -12.80
N ILE A 23 8.68 -8.34 -11.50
CA ILE A 23 8.68 -6.96 -11.03
C ILE A 23 10.07 -6.36 -11.23
N SER A 24 10.16 -5.34 -12.09
CA SER A 24 11.41 -4.60 -12.34
C SER A 24 11.60 -3.40 -11.40
N SER A 25 10.52 -2.77 -10.94
CA SER A 25 10.54 -1.62 -10.06
C SER A 25 9.16 -1.40 -9.41
N THR A 26 9.13 -0.62 -8.34
CA THR A 26 7.90 -0.25 -7.63
C THR A 26 7.91 1.24 -7.32
N GLU A 27 6.81 1.93 -7.60
CA GLU A 27 6.56 3.28 -7.10
C GLU A 27 5.58 3.19 -5.93
N THR A 28 5.82 3.94 -4.85
CA THR A 28 4.99 3.93 -3.65
C THR A 28 4.55 5.35 -3.30
N ILE A 29 3.24 5.56 -3.22
CA ILE A 29 2.62 6.82 -2.80
C ILE A 29 2.11 6.62 -1.36
N ILE A 30 2.58 7.44 -0.43
CA ILE A 30 2.23 7.37 1.00
C ILE A 30 1.19 8.43 1.32
N SER A 31 0.06 8.02 1.90
CA SER A 31 -0.93 8.94 2.46
C SER A 31 -0.51 9.32 3.88
N LEU A 32 -0.23 10.61 4.11
CA LEU A 32 0.12 11.13 5.43
C LEU A 32 -1.12 11.35 6.31
N GLU A 33 -2.26 11.58 5.68
CA GLU A 33 -3.55 11.78 6.33
C GLU A 33 -4.68 11.24 5.45
N GLU A 34 -5.74 10.72 6.07
CA GLU A 34 -6.94 10.27 5.37
C GLU A 34 -8.08 11.27 5.63
N THR A 35 -8.34 12.13 4.66
CA THR A 35 -9.28 13.25 4.78
C THR A 35 -10.73 12.84 4.48
N PHE A 36 -10.95 11.74 3.76
CA PHE A 36 -12.28 11.29 3.37
C PHE A 36 -12.35 9.77 3.27
N ARG A 37 -13.13 9.14 4.15
CA ARG A 37 -13.52 7.73 4.06
C ARG A 37 -15.03 7.64 4.04
N ARG A 38 -15.61 7.42 2.86
CA ARG A 38 -17.06 7.23 2.70
C ARG A 38 -17.35 5.93 1.98
N THR A 39 -18.32 5.19 2.49
CA THR A 39 -18.91 4.05 1.80
C THR A 39 -20.02 4.52 0.88
N LEU A 40 -20.01 4.08 -0.38
CA LEU A 40 -21.13 4.31 -1.29
C LEU A 40 -22.29 3.37 -0.90
N PRO A 41 -23.53 3.89 -0.77
CA PRO A 41 -24.69 3.02 -0.55
C PRO A 41 -24.90 2.14 -1.77
N VAL A 42 -25.01 0.82 -1.55
CA VAL A 42 -25.43 -0.13 -2.57
C VAL A 42 -26.94 -0.27 -2.45
N TYR A 43 -27.69 0.22 -3.44
CA TYR A 43 -29.14 0.03 -3.50
C TYR A 43 -29.46 -1.28 -4.24
N PRO A 44 -30.54 -2.00 -3.86
CA PRO A 44 -30.97 -3.22 -4.54
C PRO A 44 -31.45 -2.97 -5.98
#